data_AF-A0A1S6ERZ6-F1
#
_entry.id   AF-A0A1S6ERZ6-F1
#
_cell.length_a   1.000
_cell.length_b   1.000
_cell.length_c   1.000
_cell.angle_alpha   90.00
_cell.angle_beta   90.00
_cell.angle_gamma   90.00
#
_symmetry.space_group_name_H-M   'P 1'
#
loop_
_entity.id
_entity.type
_entity.pdbx_description
1 polymer ?
#
loop_
_entity_poly.entity_id
_entity_poly.type
_entity_poly.pdbx_seq_one_letter_code
_entity_poly.pdbx_strand_id
1 'polypeptide(L)'
;MLRDLLRNFRRSGHPSDASALAADDVWASVGQAPRPGSEVLARIERAALEVYAAHGLPTRPGHYRWNPRTRTWTFLGEHLTPEARWEMLLERPAEAGWRYGTLSDLGRTGDVDVVAAAAVLDNCTRLRTRPPTREGAGPWEEMELAIQLGAQWQALESRRLKISEPRLRLTAPDAALRADGTPKPSRRKPARKP
;
A
#
# COMPACT_ATOMS: atom_id res chain seq x y z
N MET A 1 37.12 -53.90 30.06
CA MET A 1 36.57 -53.86 28.70
C MET A 1 36.17 -55.27 28.25
N LEU A 2 34.95 -55.74 28.57
CA LEU A 2 34.29 -56.89 27.91
C LEU A 2 32.85 -57.07 28.46
N ARG A 3 31.91 -56.14 28.17
CA ARG A 3 30.50 -56.28 28.62
C ARG A 3 29.45 -55.71 27.65
N ASP A 4 29.82 -55.47 26.39
CA ASP A 4 29.04 -54.76 25.37
C ASP A 4 28.56 -55.67 24.22
N LEU A 5 28.02 -56.86 24.51
CA LEU A 5 27.69 -57.83 23.44
C LEU A 5 26.39 -58.62 23.60
N LEU A 6 25.49 -58.25 24.53
CA LEU A 6 24.15 -58.83 24.66
C LEU A 6 23.10 -57.80 25.11
N ARG A 7 22.81 -56.80 24.25
CA ARG A 7 21.60 -55.96 24.45
C ARG A 7 20.91 -55.41 23.19
N ASN A 8 21.28 -55.89 22.01
CA ASN A 8 20.48 -55.70 20.78
C ASN A 8 19.84 -57.02 20.36
N PHE A 9 18.50 -57.13 20.52
CA PHE A 9 17.52 -57.54 19.49
C PHE A 9 16.18 -58.01 20.09
N ARG A 10 15.24 -57.06 20.24
CA ARG A 10 13.76 -57.20 20.17
C ARG A 10 13.15 -55.86 20.62
N ARG A 11 12.19 -55.25 19.92
CA ARG A 11 11.71 -55.43 18.53
C ARG A 11 10.85 -54.18 18.22
N SER A 12 11.02 -53.58 17.03
CA SER A 12 9.99 -52.83 16.28
C SER A 12 8.95 -51.98 17.06
N GLY A 13 9.12 -50.66 17.06
CA GLY A 13 8.09 -49.66 17.40
C GLY A 13 8.23 -48.42 16.51
N HIS A 14 7.11 -47.96 15.93
CA HIS A 14 6.94 -46.93 14.88
C HIS A 14 7.98 -45.79 14.71
N PRO A 15 8.25 -45.36 13.45
CA PRO A 15 8.63 -43.99 13.16
C PRO A 15 7.38 -43.08 13.23
N SER A 16 7.17 -42.38 14.34
CA SER A 16 5.98 -41.52 14.55
C SER A 16 6.24 -40.28 15.41
N ASP A 17 7.33 -39.55 15.16
CA ASP A 17 7.58 -38.23 15.78
C ASP A 17 7.85 -37.09 14.76
N ALA A 18 7.92 -37.39 13.45
CA ALA A 18 8.11 -36.37 12.43
C ALA A 18 6.82 -35.61 12.05
N SER A 19 5.63 -36.14 12.37
CA SER A 19 4.34 -35.48 12.08
C SER A 19 3.82 -34.63 13.24
N ALA A 20 4.37 -34.77 14.45
CA ALA A 20 3.94 -33.98 15.62
C ALA A 20 4.36 -32.51 15.48
N LEU A 21 5.60 -32.25 15.04
CA LEU A 21 6.10 -30.89 14.82
C LEU A 21 5.49 -30.20 13.59
N ALA A 22 4.87 -30.94 12.67
CA ALA A 22 4.11 -30.36 11.55
C ALA A 22 2.68 -29.97 11.93
N ALA A 23 2.14 -30.47 13.05
CA ALA A 23 0.77 -30.19 13.47
C ALA A 23 0.62 -28.75 14.00
N ASP A 24 1.63 -28.23 14.71
CA ASP A 24 1.61 -26.86 15.25
C ASP A 24 1.59 -25.78 14.14
N ASP A 25 2.33 -25.98 13.04
CA ASP A 25 2.29 -25.09 11.86
C ASP A 25 0.92 -25.11 11.17
N VAL A 26 0.25 -26.27 11.10
CA VAL A 26 -1.09 -26.36 10.53
C VAL A 26 -2.07 -25.56 11.39
N TRP A 27 -2.06 -25.69 12.71
CA TRP A 27 -2.95 -24.90 13.58
C TRP A 27 -2.64 -23.40 13.61
N ALA A 28 -1.38 -22.99 13.38
CA ALA A 28 -1.04 -21.59 13.16
C ALA A 28 -1.67 -21.03 11.86
N SER A 29 -1.76 -21.85 10.80
CA SER A 29 -2.37 -21.46 9.52
C SER A 29 -3.91 -21.47 9.54
N VAL A 30 -4.53 -22.35 10.34
CA VAL A 30 -6.00 -22.54 10.41
C VAL A 30 -6.73 -21.33 11.02
N GLY A 31 -6.02 -20.41 11.68
CA GLY A 31 -6.54 -19.10 12.11
C GLY A 31 -6.49 -17.99 11.04
N GLN A 32 -5.79 -18.20 9.93
CA GLN A 32 -5.56 -17.19 8.88
C GLN A 32 -6.65 -17.21 7.79
N ALA A 33 -7.91 -17.33 8.21
CA ALA A 33 -9.01 -16.91 7.34
C ALA A 33 -8.77 -15.45 6.92
N PRO A 34 -8.96 -15.09 5.64
CA PRO A 34 -8.79 -13.71 5.20
C PRO A 34 -9.72 -12.82 6.02
N ARG A 35 -9.16 -11.95 6.87
CA ARG A 35 -9.96 -11.12 7.78
C ARG A 35 -11.06 -10.40 6.97
N PRO A 36 -12.31 -10.35 7.45
CA PRO A 36 -13.34 -9.56 6.78
C PRO A 36 -12.85 -8.11 6.62
N GLY A 37 -12.83 -7.62 5.37
CA GLY A 37 -12.21 -6.34 5.02
C GLY A 37 -10.79 -6.42 4.44
N SER A 38 -10.15 -7.60 4.34
CA SER A 38 -8.81 -7.76 3.74
C SER A 38 -8.72 -7.28 2.28
N GLU A 39 -9.73 -7.58 1.45
CA GLU A 39 -9.84 -7.05 0.08
C GLU A 39 -10.03 -5.52 0.04
N VAL A 40 -10.78 -4.97 1.01
CA VAL A 40 -11.00 -3.52 1.14
C VAL A 40 -9.69 -2.84 1.52
N LEU A 41 -8.94 -3.38 2.48
CA LEU A 41 -7.61 -2.91 2.85
C LEU A 41 -6.63 -2.97 1.67
N ALA A 42 -6.63 -4.06 0.88
CA ALA A 42 -5.80 -4.17 -0.32
C ALA A 42 -6.20 -3.14 -1.41
N ARG A 43 -7.50 -2.84 -1.56
CA ARG A 43 -7.98 -1.79 -2.45
C ARG A 43 -7.55 -0.39 -1.99
N ILE A 44 -7.67 -0.09 -0.70
CA ILE A 44 -7.28 1.18 -0.09
C ILE A 44 -5.77 1.40 -0.20
N GLU A 45 -4.98 0.36 0.12
CA GLU A 45 -3.52 0.38 -0.06
C GLU A 45 -3.13 0.64 -1.51
N ARG A 46 -3.71 -0.09 -2.47
CA ARG A 46 -3.44 0.12 -3.90
C ARG A 46 -3.72 1.56 -4.34
N ALA A 47 -4.81 2.18 -3.87
CA ALA A 47 -5.10 3.57 -4.18
C ALA A 47 -4.03 4.54 -3.63
N ALA A 48 -3.47 4.27 -2.45
CA ALA A 48 -2.35 5.03 -1.91
C ALA A 48 -1.02 4.77 -2.67
N LEU A 49 -0.79 3.52 -3.12
CA LEU A 49 0.37 3.18 -3.95
C LEU A 49 0.29 3.81 -5.36
N GLU A 50 -0.91 3.98 -5.93
CA GLU A 50 -1.12 4.71 -7.18
C GLU A 50 -0.70 6.18 -7.05
N VAL A 51 -0.97 6.82 -5.91
CA VAL A 51 -0.47 8.18 -5.61
C VAL A 51 1.05 8.18 -5.50
N TYR A 52 1.65 7.24 -4.76
CA TYR A 52 3.12 7.12 -4.69
C TYR A 52 3.76 6.96 -6.07
N ALA A 53 3.20 6.12 -6.94
CA ALA A 53 3.67 5.95 -8.31
C ALA A 53 3.59 7.24 -9.13
N ALA A 54 2.49 8.01 -9.01
CA ALA A 54 2.32 9.29 -9.68
C ALA A 54 3.35 10.35 -9.25
N HIS A 55 3.80 10.30 -7.98
CA HIS A 55 4.85 11.17 -7.45
C HIS A 55 6.28 10.58 -7.57
N GLY A 56 6.46 9.47 -8.30
CA GLY A 56 7.78 8.85 -8.53
C GLY A 56 8.40 8.18 -7.29
N LEU A 57 7.59 7.88 -6.27
CA LEU A 57 8.02 7.14 -5.09
C LEU A 57 7.99 5.62 -5.32
N PRO A 58 8.81 4.84 -4.59
CA PRO A 58 8.72 3.38 -4.60
C PRO A 58 7.34 2.88 -4.17
N THR A 59 6.89 1.75 -4.70
CA THR A 59 5.58 1.14 -4.40
C THR A 59 5.68 -0.25 -3.76
N ARG A 60 6.88 -0.83 -3.64
CA ARG A 60 7.08 -2.16 -3.04
C ARG A 60 7.02 -2.08 -1.51
N PRO A 61 6.32 -2.99 -0.80
CA PRO A 61 6.36 -3.04 0.65
C PRO A 61 7.78 -3.32 1.16
N GLY A 62 8.16 -2.67 2.28
CA GLY A 62 9.44 -2.89 2.94
C GLY A 62 10.18 -1.63 3.38
N HIS A 63 11.49 -1.79 3.57
CA HIS A 63 12.42 -0.78 4.06
C HIS A 63 13.26 -0.18 2.93
N TYR A 64 13.56 1.11 3.06
CA TYR A 64 14.30 1.89 2.09
C TYR A 64 15.36 2.78 2.72
N ARG A 65 16.36 3.13 1.91
CA ARG A 65 17.43 4.09 2.21
C ARG A 65 17.47 5.20 1.17
N TRP A 66 17.42 6.45 1.60
CA TRP A 66 17.67 7.63 0.77
C TRP A 66 19.17 7.88 0.68
N ASN A 67 19.69 7.97 -0.54
CA ASN A 67 21.06 8.36 -0.79
C ASN A 67 21.14 9.88 -1.09
N PRO A 68 21.86 10.68 -0.30
CA PRO A 68 21.94 12.14 -0.51
C PRO A 68 22.63 12.53 -1.82
N ARG A 69 23.51 11.68 -2.38
CA ARG A 69 24.23 11.94 -3.63
C ARG A 69 23.37 11.68 -4.87
N THR A 70 22.69 10.53 -4.92
CA THR A 70 21.84 10.18 -6.07
C THR A 70 20.41 10.72 -5.95
N ARG A 71 20.00 11.18 -4.76
CA ARG A 71 18.64 11.66 -4.45
C ARG A 71 17.57 10.63 -4.82
N THR A 72 17.82 9.37 -4.49
CA THR A 72 16.92 8.24 -4.76
C THR A 72 16.77 7.34 -3.54
N TRP A 73 15.57 6.76 -3.40
CA TRP A 73 15.30 5.69 -2.46
C TRP A 73 15.77 4.35 -3.05
N THR A 74 16.58 3.62 -2.29
CA THR A 74 17.04 2.26 -2.59
C THR A 74 16.30 1.27 -1.70
N PHE A 75 15.74 0.20 -2.27
CA PHE A 75 15.12 -0.89 -1.50
C PHE A 75 16.18 -1.68 -0.72
N LEU A 76 15.89 -1.99 0.54
CA LEU A 76 16.77 -2.76 1.43
C LEU A 76 16.28 -4.19 1.68
N GLY A 77 14.96 -4.39 1.74
CA GLY A 77 14.34 -5.66 2.11
C GLY A 77 12.91 -5.43 2.60
N GLU A 78 12.08 -6.46 2.56
CA GLU A 78 10.69 -6.39 3.04
C GLU A 78 10.63 -6.40 4.57
N HIS A 79 11.52 -7.20 5.18
CA HIS A 79 11.79 -7.21 6.61
C HIS A 79 13.27 -6.88 6.83
N LEU A 80 13.56 -6.08 7.84
CA LEU A 80 14.92 -5.74 8.27
C LEU A 80 15.05 -6.03 9.75
N THR A 81 16.03 -6.85 10.14
CA THR A 81 16.31 -7.14 11.55
C THR A 81 16.81 -5.87 12.27
N PRO A 82 16.54 -5.72 13.59
CA PRO A 82 17.05 -4.58 14.37
C PRO A 82 18.57 -4.41 14.26
N GLU A 83 19.32 -5.52 14.24
CA GLU A 83 20.77 -5.58 14.18
C GLU A 83 21.28 -5.02 12.84
N ALA A 84 20.76 -5.52 11.71
CA ALA A 84 21.10 -5.02 10.38
C ALA A 84 20.71 -3.54 10.21
N ARG A 85 19.62 -3.09 10.84
CA ARG A 85 19.22 -1.67 10.85
C ARG A 85 20.24 -0.80 11.61
N TRP A 86 20.81 -1.31 12.70
CA TRP A 86 21.82 -0.63 13.50
C TRP A 86 23.16 -0.53 12.76
N GLU A 87 23.63 -1.63 12.17
CA GLU A 87 24.84 -1.65 11.34
C GLU A 87 24.76 -0.64 10.18
N MET A 88 23.62 -0.57 9.48
CA MET A 88 23.41 0.41 8.41
C MET A 88 23.48 1.87 8.90
N LEU A 89 23.00 2.15 10.12
CA LEU A 89 23.10 3.49 10.73
C LEU A 89 24.56 3.87 11.01
N LEU A 90 25.36 2.92 11.50
CA LEU A 90 26.78 3.11 11.79
C LEU A 90 27.61 3.30 10.51
N GLU A 91 27.36 2.53 9.45
CA GLU A 91 28.05 2.69 8.16
C GLU A 91 27.72 4.02 7.47
N ARG A 92 26.47 4.48 7.58
CA ARG A 92 25.92 5.60 6.81
C ARG A 92 25.03 6.46 7.72
N PRO A 93 25.66 7.31 8.56
CA PRO A 93 24.98 8.16 9.53
C PRO A 93 24.02 9.18 8.90
N ALA A 94 23.00 9.58 9.66
CA ALA A 94 21.99 10.54 9.22
C ALA A 94 22.57 11.96 9.07
N GLU A 95 23.59 12.28 9.86
CA GLU A 95 24.42 13.48 9.82
C GLU A 95 25.09 13.69 8.44
N ALA A 96 25.39 12.59 7.74
CA ALA A 96 25.92 12.60 6.38
C ALA A 96 24.81 12.71 5.29
N GLY A 97 23.55 12.98 5.68
CA GLY A 97 22.40 13.17 4.80
C GLY A 97 21.67 11.90 4.37
N TRP A 98 22.02 10.75 4.93
CA TRP A 98 21.29 9.49 4.70
C TRP A 98 19.96 9.48 5.47
N ARG A 99 18.90 8.94 4.88
CA ARG A 99 17.61 8.73 5.56
C ARG A 99 17.17 7.28 5.40
N TYR A 100 16.46 6.77 6.40
CA TYR A 100 15.93 5.40 6.44
C TYR A 100 14.45 5.44 6.81
N GLY A 101 13.65 4.52 6.26
CA GLY A 101 12.23 4.43 6.56
C GLY A 101 11.56 3.17 6.01
N THR A 102 10.39 2.83 6.53
CA THR A 102 9.44 1.91 5.86
C THR A 102 8.74 2.63 4.71
N LEU A 103 8.05 1.90 3.84
CA LEU A 103 7.25 2.49 2.75
C LEU A 103 6.31 3.63 3.22
N SER A 104 5.63 3.49 4.36
CA SER A 104 4.78 4.54 4.94
C SER A 104 5.56 5.78 5.41
N ASP A 105 6.84 5.63 5.75
CA ASP A 105 7.69 6.74 6.23
C ASP A 105 8.12 7.69 5.11
N LEU A 106 8.22 7.19 3.87
CA LEU A 106 8.76 7.93 2.71
C LEU A 106 7.95 9.19 2.41
N GLY A 107 6.63 9.10 2.54
CA GLY A 107 5.71 10.18 2.23
C GLY A 107 5.37 11.11 3.41
N ARG A 108 5.91 10.90 4.61
CA ARG A 108 5.65 11.78 5.78
C ARG A 108 6.05 13.24 5.56
N THR A 109 6.97 13.50 4.63
CA THR A 109 7.44 14.84 4.27
C THR A 109 7.39 15.00 2.76
N GLY A 110 6.48 15.81 2.24
CA GLY A 110 6.31 16.01 0.79
C GLY A 110 5.03 16.77 0.44
N ASP A 111 4.50 16.49 -0.75
CA ASP A 111 3.20 16.98 -1.20
C ASP A 111 2.06 16.51 -0.27
N VAL A 112 0.99 17.28 -0.16
CA VAL A 112 -0.16 17.00 0.71
C VAL A 112 -0.81 15.66 0.35
N ASP A 113 -0.86 15.32 -0.94
CA ASP A 113 -1.45 14.06 -1.41
C ASP A 113 -0.52 12.86 -1.10
N VAL A 114 0.80 13.05 -1.15
CA VAL A 114 1.80 12.07 -0.70
C VAL A 114 1.72 11.84 0.80
N VAL A 115 1.55 12.91 1.60
CA VAL A 115 1.37 12.82 3.06
C VAL A 115 0.06 12.10 3.42
N ALA A 116 -1.01 12.35 2.67
CA ALA A 116 -2.29 11.65 2.84
C ALA A 116 -2.15 10.15 2.51
N ALA A 117 -1.50 9.80 1.39
CA ALA A 117 -1.21 8.42 1.02
C ALA A 117 -0.31 7.71 2.06
N ALA A 118 0.69 8.39 2.61
CA ALA A 118 1.56 7.87 3.67
C ALA A 118 0.78 7.47 4.93
N ALA A 119 -0.15 8.33 5.37
CA ALA A 119 -1.00 8.07 6.54
C ALA A 119 -1.94 6.87 6.31
N VAL A 120 -2.48 6.72 5.10
CA VAL A 120 -3.29 5.56 4.70
C VAL A 120 -2.46 4.26 4.75
N LEU A 121 -1.24 4.26 4.18
CA LEU A 121 -0.36 3.10 4.20
C LEU A 121 0.08 2.70 5.62
N ASP A 122 0.32 3.67 6.49
CA ASP A 122 0.64 3.42 7.91
C ASP A 122 -0.52 2.75 8.63
N ASN A 123 -1.74 3.29 8.50
CA ASN A 123 -2.93 2.71 9.13
C ASN A 123 -3.30 1.32 8.54
N CYS A 124 -3.15 1.10 7.24
CA CYS A 124 -3.25 -0.24 6.64
C CYS A 124 -2.23 -1.21 7.24
N THR A 125 -0.99 -0.77 7.45
CA THR A 125 0.06 -1.60 8.06
C THR A 125 -0.28 -1.94 9.51
N ARG A 126 -0.69 -0.94 10.31
CA ARG A 126 -1.09 -1.10 11.73
C ARG A 126 -2.25 -2.08 11.89
N LEU A 127 -3.27 -2.02 11.02
CA LEU A 127 -4.40 -2.97 11.06
C LEU A 127 -3.98 -4.41 10.71
N ARG A 128 -3.00 -4.60 9.81
CA ARG A 128 -2.48 -5.95 9.50
C ARG A 128 -1.61 -6.53 10.60
N THR A 129 -0.68 -5.73 11.15
CA THR A 129 0.29 -6.20 12.14
C THR A 129 -0.32 -6.36 13.53
N ARG A 130 -1.45 -5.71 13.83
CA ARG A 130 -2.18 -5.91 15.08
C ARG A 130 -2.81 -7.31 15.10
N PRO A 131 -2.45 -8.20 16.05
CA PRO A 131 -3.12 -9.49 16.20
C PRO A 131 -4.54 -9.28 16.76
N PRO A 132 -5.53 -10.09 16.35
CA PRO A 132 -6.86 -10.05 16.96
C PRO A 132 -6.76 -10.57 18.40
N THR A 133 -6.77 -9.63 19.35
CA THR A 133 -6.88 -9.84 20.81
C THR A 133 -6.28 -11.12 21.38
N ARG A 134 -5.00 -11.04 21.77
CA ARG A 134 -4.53 -11.69 23.01
C ARG A 134 -4.12 -10.58 23.97
N GLU A 135 -5.02 -10.25 24.89
CA GLU A 135 -4.83 -9.42 26.09
C GLU A 135 -3.96 -8.16 25.92
N GLY A 136 -4.59 -7.03 25.52
CA GLY A 136 -3.94 -5.70 25.63
C GLY A 136 -4.42 -4.65 24.64
N ALA A 137 -4.99 -5.06 23.50
CA ALA A 137 -5.64 -4.17 22.53
C ALA A 137 -7.15 -4.17 22.75
N GLY A 138 -7.74 -3.04 23.14
CA GLY A 138 -9.20 -2.93 23.19
C GLY A 138 -9.82 -2.98 21.78
N PRO A 139 -10.92 -3.74 21.56
CA PRO A 139 -11.64 -3.73 20.27
C PRO A 139 -12.06 -2.32 19.80
N TRP A 140 -12.24 -1.40 20.76
CA TRP A 140 -12.49 0.01 20.51
C TRP A 140 -11.39 0.69 19.68
N GLU A 141 -10.12 0.46 19.99
CA GLU A 141 -9.01 1.09 19.27
C GLU A 141 -8.86 0.56 17.84
N GLU A 142 -9.23 -0.70 17.59
CA GLU A 142 -9.29 -1.25 16.22
C GLU A 142 -10.41 -0.57 15.42
N MET A 143 -11.56 -0.31 16.05
CA MET A 143 -12.65 0.44 15.44
C MET A 143 -12.28 1.90 15.18
N GLU A 144 -11.59 2.58 16.10
CA GLU A 144 -11.05 3.93 15.88
C GLU A 144 -10.09 3.98 14.69
N LEU A 145 -9.18 3.01 14.57
CA LEU A 145 -8.26 2.92 13.42
C LEU A 145 -9.01 2.67 12.10
N ALA A 146 -10.05 1.83 12.10
CA ALA A 146 -10.87 1.58 10.93
C ALA A 146 -11.65 2.84 10.49
N ILE A 147 -12.21 3.60 11.45
CA ILE A 147 -12.90 4.88 11.19
C ILE A 147 -11.92 5.93 10.64
N GLN A 148 -10.73 6.06 11.25
CA GLN A 148 -9.69 6.97 10.79
C GLN A 148 -9.22 6.62 9.37
N LEU A 149 -9.01 5.34 9.07
CA LEU A 149 -8.64 4.89 7.73
C LEU A 149 -9.73 5.18 6.69
N GLY A 150 -11.01 4.96 7.04
CA GLY A 150 -12.14 5.30 6.17
C GLY A 150 -12.19 6.78 5.82
N ALA A 151 -12.04 7.66 6.81
CA ALA A 151 -12.01 9.11 6.61
C ALA A 151 -10.80 9.56 5.77
N GLN A 152 -9.61 8.98 6.01
CA GLN A 152 -8.40 9.27 5.23
C GLN A 152 -8.52 8.81 3.77
N TRP A 153 -9.05 7.60 3.54
CA TRP A 153 -9.30 7.10 2.18
C TRP A 153 -10.31 7.98 1.42
N GLN A 154 -11.43 8.35 2.06
CA GLN A 154 -12.40 9.25 1.45
C GLN A 154 -11.79 10.62 1.11
N ALA A 155 -10.93 11.17 1.98
CA ALA A 155 -10.22 12.42 1.72
C ALA A 155 -9.23 12.28 0.54
N LEU A 156 -8.50 11.16 0.44
CA LEU A 156 -7.58 10.85 -0.66
C LEU A 156 -8.32 10.74 -2.00
N GLU A 157 -9.43 9.99 -2.05
CA GLU A 157 -10.24 9.84 -3.27
C GLU A 157 -10.88 11.18 -3.68
N SER A 158 -11.36 11.97 -2.72
CA SER A 158 -11.91 13.31 -2.97
C SER A 158 -10.89 14.29 -3.57
N ARG A 159 -9.58 14.09 -3.30
CA ARG A 159 -8.49 14.85 -3.92
C ARG A 159 -8.21 14.35 -5.33
N ARG A 160 -8.14 13.03 -5.50
CA ARG A 160 -7.91 12.38 -6.79
C ARG A 160 -8.98 12.73 -7.83
N LEU A 161 -10.25 12.77 -7.42
CA LEU A 161 -11.36 13.19 -8.28
C LEU A 161 -11.20 14.65 -8.73
N LYS A 162 -10.83 15.57 -7.83
CA LYS A 162 -10.59 16.99 -8.19
C LYS A 162 -9.46 17.16 -9.22
N ILE A 163 -8.40 16.33 -9.14
CA ILE A 163 -7.29 16.32 -10.11
C ILE A 163 -7.72 15.70 -11.44
N SER A 164 -8.71 14.79 -11.43
CA SER A 164 -9.31 14.18 -12.63
C SER A 164 -10.41 15.04 -13.30
N GLU A 165 -10.94 16.07 -12.63
CA GLU A 165 -12.02 16.93 -13.13
C GLU A 165 -11.65 18.30 -13.77
N PRO A 166 -10.40 18.65 -14.16
CA PRO A 166 -10.09 19.99 -14.68
C PRO A 166 -10.74 20.30 -16.05
N ARG A 167 -11.49 19.35 -16.62
CA ARG A 167 -12.26 19.50 -17.87
C ARG A 167 -13.63 18.82 -17.88
N LEU A 168 -14.32 18.70 -16.74
CA LEU A 168 -15.79 18.62 -16.80
C LEU A 168 -16.35 19.98 -17.23
N ARG A 169 -16.23 20.28 -18.53
CA ARG A 169 -16.98 21.37 -19.14
C ARG A 169 -18.45 20.99 -19.06
N LEU A 170 -19.14 21.63 -18.11
CA LEU A 170 -20.58 21.63 -18.01
C LEU A 170 -21.15 22.22 -19.30
N THR A 171 -21.38 21.38 -20.31
CA THR A 171 -22.08 21.76 -21.53
C THR A 171 -23.54 21.93 -21.14
N ALA A 172 -23.92 23.14 -20.77
CA ALA A 172 -25.29 23.47 -20.43
C ALA A 172 -26.21 23.05 -21.61
N PRO A 173 -27.24 22.22 -21.37
CA PRO A 173 -28.11 21.72 -22.43
C PRO A 173 -29.14 22.79 -22.85
N ASP A 174 -28.68 23.94 -23.31
CA ASP A 174 -29.55 25.09 -23.63
C ASP A 174 -29.09 25.92 -24.84
N ALA A 175 -28.52 25.24 -25.85
CA ALA A 175 -28.16 25.84 -27.15
C ALA A 175 -28.63 25.03 -28.37
N ALA A 176 -29.11 23.79 -28.18
CA ALA A 176 -29.44 22.87 -29.28
C ALA A 176 -30.93 22.86 -29.70
N LEU A 177 -31.81 23.59 -29.00
CA LEU A 177 -33.27 23.54 -29.21
C LEU A 177 -33.90 24.88 -29.66
N ARG A 178 -33.10 25.91 -29.98
CA ARG A 178 -33.61 27.21 -30.49
C ARG A 178 -32.79 27.76 -31.66
N ALA A 179 -32.71 26.98 -32.73
CA ALA A 179 -32.22 27.44 -34.02
C ALA A 179 -32.89 26.66 -35.17
N ASP A 180 -34.22 26.75 -35.29
CA ASP A 180 -34.94 26.29 -36.48
C ASP A 180 -35.96 27.35 -36.95
N GLY A 181 -36.06 27.51 -38.27
CA GLY A 181 -36.68 28.67 -38.95
C GLY A 181 -35.75 29.90 -39.00
N THR A 182 -35.37 30.48 -40.15
CA THR A 182 -36.01 30.50 -41.47
C THR A 182 -34.97 30.61 -42.62
N PRO A 183 -35.36 30.41 -43.90
CA PRO A 183 -34.42 29.90 -44.91
C PRO A 183 -33.63 30.94 -45.72
N LYS A 184 -32.50 30.46 -46.23
CA LYS A 184 -31.54 31.13 -47.11
C LYS A 184 -32.03 31.24 -48.56
N PRO A 185 -32.20 32.43 -49.16
CA PRO A 185 -32.36 32.58 -50.60
C PRO A 185 -31.00 32.51 -51.32
N SER A 186 -30.98 31.97 -52.54
CA SER A 186 -29.74 31.66 -53.27
C SER A 186 -29.45 32.61 -54.43
N ARG A 187 -28.14 32.89 -54.61
CA ARG A 187 -27.43 32.89 -55.92
C ARG A 187 -27.80 33.97 -56.96
N ARG A 188 -26.83 34.86 -57.26
CA ARG A 188 -26.31 35.11 -58.63
C ARG A 188 -25.05 36.01 -58.64
N LYS A 189 -24.01 35.54 -59.34
CA LYS A 189 -22.98 36.34 -60.08
C LYS A 189 -23.46 36.44 -61.54
N PRO A 190 -22.96 37.32 -62.44
CA PRO A 190 -21.59 37.87 -62.58
C PRO A 190 -21.55 39.40 -62.26
N ALA A 191 -20.74 40.34 -62.79
CA ALA A 191 -19.85 40.35 -63.97
C ALA A 191 -18.61 41.28 -63.89
N ARG A 192 -18.52 42.30 -64.75
CA ARG A 192 -17.34 43.07 -65.16
C ARG A 192 -17.64 44.58 -65.22
N LYS A 193 -16.61 45.39 -64.87
CA LYS A 193 -16.15 46.69 -65.42
C LYS A 193 -17.05 47.51 -66.37
N PRO A 194 -17.00 48.86 -66.26
CA PRO A 194 -15.94 49.62 -66.93
C PRO A 194 -14.64 49.79 -66.11
#